data_AF-H9MER5-F1
#
_entry.id   AF-H9MER5-F1
#
_cell.length_a   1.000
_cell.length_b   1.000
_cell.length_c   1.000
_cell.angle_alpha   90.00
_cell.angle_beta   90.00
_cell.angle_gamma   90.00
#
_symmetry.space_group_name_H-M   'P 1'
#
loop_
_entity.id
_entity.type
_entity.pdbx_description
1 polymer ?
#
loop_
_entity_poly.entity_id
_entity_poly.type
_entity_poly.pdbx_seq_one_letter_code
_entity_poly.pdbx_strand_id
1 'polypeptide(L)'
;MRMQVVETAAVEEEEAAAAMMSVYERVARMASGNAVVVFSASGCCMCHVVKRLLLGLGVGPAVYELDQLAAAADIQAALSQLLPPGQPPVPVVFVGGRLLGGVEKVMACHINGTLVPLLKQAGALWL
;
A
#
# COMPACT_ATOMS: atom_id res chain seq x y z
N MET A 1 -10.61 -1.26 53.42
CA MET A 1 -10.86 0.03 52.71
C MET A 1 -9.50 0.68 52.52
N ARG A 2 -8.95 0.90 51.32
CA ARG A 2 -9.51 1.23 50.01
C ARG A 2 -8.55 0.74 48.91
N MET A 3 -9.12 0.33 47.78
CA MET A 3 -8.46 0.04 46.50
C MET A 3 -7.98 1.32 45.77
N GLN A 4 -7.00 1.10 44.88
CA GLN A 4 -6.67 1.78 43.61
C GLN A 4 -6.23 3.25 43.58
N VAL A 5 -5.11 3.49 42.87
CA VAL A 5 -5.11 4.15 41.55
C VAL A 5 -3.84 3.73 40.75
N VAL A 6 -3.92 2.63 39.99
CA VAL A 6 -3.86 2.57 38.51
C VAL A 6 -2.54 3.06 37.90
N GLU A 7 -1.60 2.12 37.72
CA GLU A 7 -0.55 2.16 36.70
C GLU A 7 -1.22 1.99 35.32
N THR A 8 -1.54 3.11 34.65
CA THR A 8 -2.18 3.16 33.32
C THR A 8 -1.66 4.39 32.58
N ALA A 9 -0.42 4.30 32.12
CA ALA A 9 0.12 5.28 31.17
C ALA A 9 1.19 4.68 30.26
N ALA A 10 1.94 3.67 30.73
CA ALA A 10 3.02 3.06 29.94
C ALA A 10 2.57 1.87 29.08
N VAL A 11 1.44 1.24 29.40
CA VAL A 11 0.97 0.03 28.70
C VAL A 11 0.18 0.37 27.42
N GLU A 12 -0.25 1.62 27.24
CA GLU A 12 -1.09 2.06 26.12
C GLU A 12 -0.26 2.40 24.86
N GLU A 13 1.03 2.72 24.99
CA GLU A 13 1.89 3.07 23.84
C GLU A 13 2.47 1.83 23.13
N GLU A 14 2.65 0.72 23.84
CA GLU A 14 3.23 -0.51 23.28
C GLU A 14 2.21 -1.34 22.47
N GLU A 15 0.93 -1.29 22.85
CA GLU A 15 -0.16 -2.02 22.19
C GLU A 15 -0.55 -1.40 20.84
N ALA A 16 -0.50 -0.07 20.72
CA ALA A 16 -0.71 0.65 19.46
C ALA A 16 0.41 0.40 18.44
N ALA A 17 1.66 0.31 18.91
CA ALA A 17 2.81 -0.04 18.07
C ALA A 17 2.79 -1.52 17.62
N ALA A 18 2.36 -2.44 18.48
CA ALA A 18 2.19 -3.85 18.14
C ALA A 18 1.04 -4.08 17.14
N ALA A 19 -0.10 -3.38 17.33
CA ALA A 19 -1.19 -3.37 16.38
C ALA A 19 -0.74 -2.79 15.02
N MET A 20 -0.02 -1.67 15.01
CA MET A 20 0.53 -1.09 13.78
C MET A 20 1.56 -2.00 13.11
N MET A 21 2.48 -2.64 13.85
CA MET A 21 3.41 -3.64 13.29
C MET A 21 2.66 -4.79 12.61
N SER A 22 1.56 -5.25 13.19
CA SER A 22 0.73 -6.29 12.57
C SER A 22 0.07 -5.83 11.27
N VAL A 23 -0.33 -4.56 11.18
CA VAL A 23 -0.94 -3.97 9.99
C VAL A 23 0.12 -3.78 8.89
N TYR A 24 1.30 -3.29 9.24
CA TYR A 24 2.43 -3.20 8.30
C TYR A 24 2.84 -4.57 7.76
N GLU A 25 2.92 -5.57 8.63
CA GLU A 25 3.23 -6.94 8.23
C GLU A 25 2.14 -7.50 7.30
N ARG A 26 0.87 -7.18 7.57
CA ARG A 26 -0.25 -7.52 6.68
C ARG A 26 -0.12 -6.85 5.32
N VAL A 27 0.18 -5.54 5.27
CA VAL A 27 0.40 -4.83 4.00
C VAL A 27 1.59 -5.43 3.25
N ALA A 28 2.69 -5.73 3.93
CA ALA A 28 3.87 -6.36 3.35
C ALA A 28 3.55 -7.76 2.78
N ARG A 29 2.77 -8.57 3.50
CA ARG A 29 2.27 -9.87 3.02
C ARG A 29 1.37 -9.74 1.80
N MET A 30 0.46 -8.77 1.80
CA MET A 30 -0.41 -8.49 0.65
C MET A 30 0.40 -8.04 -0.57
N ALA A 31 1.42 -7.21 -0.36
CA ALA A 31 2.31 -6.68 -1.39
C ALA A 31 3.25 -7.73 -1.98
N SER A 32 3.72 -8.70 -1.19
CA SER A 32 4.65 -9.75 -1.64
C SER A 32 3.95 -10.94 -2.29
N GLY A 33 2.62 -11.08 -2.13
CA GLY A 33 1.85 -12.18 -2.72
C GLY A 33 1.74 -12.17 -4.25
N ASN A 34 2.01 -11.04 -4.91
CA ASN A 34 1.96 -10.90 -6.36
C ASN A 34 3.11 -10.03 -6.88
N ALA A 35 3.47 -10.21 -8.15
CA ALA A 35 4.53 -9.43 -8.80
C ALA A 35 4.23 -7.92 -8.82
N VAL A 36 2.96 -7.54 -8.99
CA VAL A 36 2.49 -6.16 -8.88
C VAL A 36 1.20 -6.12 -8.08
N VAL A 37 1.15 -5.21 -7.11
CA VAL A 37 -0.01 -5.01 -6.24
C VAL A 37 -0.40 -3.53 -6.26
N VAL A 38 -1.70 -3.27 -6.37
CA VAL A 38 -2.28 -1.93 -6.36
C VAL A 38 -3.33 -1.85 -5.26
N PHE A 39 -3.07 -1.02 -4.25
CA PHE A 39 -4.09 -0.61 -3.30
C PHE A 39 -4.91 0.53 -3.91
N SER A 40 -6.23 0.36 -3.95
CA SER A 40 -7.19 1.20 -4.66
C SER A 40 -8.39 1.52 -3.75
N ALA A 41 -9.25 2.43 -4.18
CA ALA A 41 -10.59 2.61 -3.62
C ALA A 41 -11.63 2.79 -4.73
N SER A 42 -12.86 2.31 -4.51
CA SER A 42 -14.00 2.57 -5.40
C SER A 42 -14.24 4.08 -5.53
N GLY A 43 -14.43 4.55 -6.77
CA GLY A 43 -14.64 5.98 -7.06
C GLY A 43 -13.38 6.84 -7.18
N CYS A 44 -12.18 6.29 -6.94
CA CYS A 44 -10.92 7.00 -7.14
C CYS A 44 -10.55 7.06 -8.64
N CYS A 45 -10.60 8.25 -9.26
CA CYS A 45 -10.27 8.43 -10.68
C CYS A 45 -8.81 8.05 -10.99
N MET A 46 -7.86 8.44 -10.12
CA MET A 46 -6.44 8.12 -10.31
C MET A 46 -6.15 6.62 -10.21
N CYS A 47 -6.90 5.90 -9.38
CA CYS A 47 -6.80 4.45 -9.27
C CYS A 47 -7.19 3.76 -10.59
N HIS A 48 -8.20 4.28 -11.30
CA HIS A 48 -8.54 3.80 -12.64
C HIS A 48 -7.42 4.05 -13.65
N VAL A 49 -6.78 5.23 -13.58
CA VAL A 49 -5.65 5.57 -14.47
C VAL A 49 -4.48 4.60 -14.26
N VAL A 50 -4.07 4.37 -13.01
CA VAL A 50 -2.96 3.45 -12.69
C VAL A 50 -3.27 2.02 -13.13
N LYS A 51 -4.50 1.52 -12.88
CA LYS A 51 -4.92 0.18 -13.34
C LYS A 51 -4.84 0.06 -14.86
N ARG A 52 -5.39 1.04 -15.60
CA ARG A 52 -5.35 1.04 -17.07
C ARG A 52 -3.92 1.12 -17.60
N LEU A 53 -3.06 1.91 -16.97
CA LEU A 53 -1.65 2.01 -17.35
C LEU A 53 -0.97 0.65 -17.24
N LEU A 54 -1.10 -0.04 -16.11
CA LEU A 54 -0.49 -1.35 -15.89
C LEU A 54 -1.05 -2.40 -16.86
N LEU A 55 -2.37 -2.44 -17.04
CA LEU A 55 -3.01 -3.34 -18.00
C LEU A 55 -2.56 -3.05 -19.45
N GLY A 56 -2.44 -1.78 -19.82
CA GLY A 56 -1.95 -1.35 -21.14
C GLY A 56 -0.49 -1.72 -21.41
N LEU A 57 0.31 -1.89 -20.36
CA LEU A 57 1.68 -2.42 -20.43
C LEU A 57 1.74 -3.95 -20.48
N GLY A 58 0.60 -4.64 -20.45
CA GLY A 58 0.51 -6.10 -20.43
C GLY A 58 0.73 -6.73 -19.04
N VAL A 59 0.64 -5.94 -17.97
CA VAL A 59 0.78 -6.43 -16.59
C VAL A 59 -0.60 -6.76 -16.02
N GLY A 60 -0.71 -7.89 -15.32
CA GLY A 60 -1.88 -8.24 -14.52
C GLY A 60 -1.67 -7.90 -13.04
N PRO A 61 -1.96 -6.67 -12.57
CA PRO A 61 -1.79 -6.33 -11.16
C PRO A 61 -2.87 -6.98 -10.28
N ALA A 62 -2.49 -7.41 -9.08
CA ALA A 62 -3.46 -7.70 -8.03
C ALA A 62 -3.99 -6.40 -7.44
N VAL A 63 -5.31 -6.23 -7.41
CA VAL A 63 -5.95 -5.00 -6.93
C VAL A 63 -6.65 -5.29 -5.61
N TYR A 64 -6.37 -4.48 -4.59
CA TYR A 64 -7.08 -4.50 -3.31
C TYR A 64 -7.88 -3.20 -3.18
N GLU A 65 -9.20 -3.29 -3.26
CA GLU A 65 -10.11 -2.16 -3.02
C GLU A 65 -10.28 -1.98 -1.51
N LEU A 66 -9.64 -0.94 -0.96
CA LEU A 66 -9.58 -0.70 0.48
C LEU A 66 -10.96 -0.41 1.07
N ASP A 67 -11.82 0.30 0.35
CA ASP A 67 -13.19 0.62 0.77
C ASP A 67 -14.09 -0.62 0.95
N GLN A 68 -13.67 -1.78 0.42
CA GLN A 68 -14.38 -3.05 0.54
C GLN A 68 -13.79 -3.94 1.64
N LEU A 69 -12.69 -3.54 2.29
CA LEU A 69 -12.05 -4.30 3.34
C LEU A 69 -12.53 -3.83 4.72
N ALA A 70 -12.84 -4.77 5.61
CA ALA A 70 -13.21 -4.45 7.00
C ALA A 70 -12.12 -3.68 7.77
N ALA A 71 -10.85 -3.83 7.37
CA ALA A 71 -9.69 -3.15 7.96
C ALA A 71 -9.18 -1.98 7.08
N ALA A 72 -10.07 -1.33 6.34
CA ALA A 72 -9.73 -0.23 5.42
C ALA A 72 -8.93 0.88 6.10
N ALA A 73 -9.42 1.35 7.25
CA ALA A 73 -8.86 2.50 7.96
C ALA A 73 -7.41 2.25 8.42
N ASP A 74 -7.15 1.07 9.00
CA ASP A 74 -5.82 0.70 9.48
C ASP A 74 -4.83 0.58 8.32
N ILE A 75 -5.24 -0.07 7.22
CA ILE A 75 -4.41 -0.23 6.04
C ILE A 75 -4.15 1.13 5.39
N GLN A 76 -5.16 2.00 5.27
CA GLN A 76 -4.99 3.34 4.73
C GLN A 76 -4.04 4.17 5.59
N ALA A 77 -4.13 4.09 6.92
CA ALA A 77 -3.22 4.78 7.83
C ALA A 77 -1.78 4.29 7.66
N ALA A 78 -1.56 2.97 7.56
CA ALA A 78 -0.25 2.41 7.30
C ALA A 78 0.31 2.84 5.92
N LEU A 79 -0.52 2.83 4.88
CA LEU A 79 -0.14 3.29 3.54
C LEU A 79 0.21 4.78 3.52
N SER A 80 -0.55 5.63 4.24
CA SER A 80 -0.26 7.05 4.37
C SER A 80 1.09 7.33 5.03
N GLN A 81 1.51 6.49 5.99
CA GLN A 81 2.82 6.63 6.64
C GLN A 81 3.99 6.13 5.78
N LEU A 82 3.73 5.19 4.86
CA LEU A 82 4.72 4.75 3.88
C LEU A 82 4.98 5.78 2.77
N LEU A 83 4.01 6.65 2.52
CA LEU A 83 4.09 7.69 1.50
C LEU A 83 4.66 9.00 2.07
N PRO A 84 5.27 9.83 1.21
CA PRO A 84 5.58 11.21 1.58
C PRO A 84 4.36 11.96 2.14
N PRO A 85 4.55 12.85 3.12
CA PRO A 85 3.44 13.60 3.73
C PRO A 85 2.70 14.42 2.67
N GLY A 86 1.36 14.46 2.79
CA GLY A 86 0.48 15.18 1.87
C GLY A 86 0.06 14.38 0.63
N GLN A 87 0.52 13.14 0.47
CA GLN A 87 0.02 12.25 -0.58
C GLN A 87 -1.25 11.52 -0.17
N PRO A 88 -2.19 11.27 -1.09
CA PRO A 88 -3.36 10.46 -0.81
C PRO A 88 -2.96 9.00 -0.55
N PRO A 89 -3.68 8.27 0.34
CA PRO A 89 -3.38 6.87 0.66
C PRO A 89 -3.64 5.88 -0.49
N VAL A 90 -4.32 6.32 -1.56
CA VAL A 90 -4.57 5.53 -2.77
C VAL A 90 -4.50 6.41 -4.03
N PRO A 91 -4.07 5.87 -5.18
CA PRO A 91 -3.55 4.52 -5.35
C PRO A 91 -2.12 4.38 -4.82
N VAL A 92 -1.80 3.24 -4.21
CA VAL A 92 -0.42 2.87 -3.83
C VAL A 92 -0.02 1.60 -4.57
N VAL A 93 1.15 1.62 -5.21
CA VAL A 93 1.65 0.53 -6.02
C VAL A 93 2.87 -0.10 -5.39
N PHE A 94 2.88 -1.43 -5.36
CA PHE A 94 4.04 -2.25 -5.02
C PHE A 94 4.45 -3.08 -6.23
N VAL A 95 5.76 -3.26 -6.42
CA VAL A 95 6.36 -4.05 -7.50
C VAL A 95 7.41 -4.96 -6.90
N GLY A 96 7.28 -6.27 -7.11
CA GLY A 96 8.16 -7.29 -6.53
C GLY A 96 8.19 -7.25 -5.00
N GLY A 97 7.06 -6.95 -4.37
CA GLY A 97 6.96 -6.79 -2.90
C GLY A 97 7.57 -5.50 -2.35
N ARG A 98 8.11 -4.61 -3.19
CA ARG A 98 8.69 -3.31 -2.77
C ARG A 98 7.74 -2.17 -3.08
N LEU A 99 7.67 -1.17 -2.20
CA LEU A 99 6.88 0.04 -2.42
C LEU A 99 7.45 0.83 -3.61
N LEU A 100 6.65 0.96 -4.66
CA LEU A 100 6.95 1.90 -5.75
C LEU A 100 6.50 3.31 -5.36
N GLY A 101 5.28 3.44 -4.81
CA GLY A 101 4.74 4.69 -4.28
C GLY A 101 3.33 5.01 -4.79
N GLY A 102 2.94 6.28 -4.67
CA GLY A 102 1.67 6.81 -5.15
C GLY A 102 1.63 7.07 -6.66
N VAL A 103 0.56 7.72 -7.13
CA VAL A 103 0.35 8.01 -8.56
C VAL A 103 1.48 8.84 -9.16
N GLU A 104 2.02 9.82 -8.45
CA GLU A 104 3.08 10.71 -8.94
C GLU A 104 4.35 9.92 -9.26
N LYS A 105 4.70 8.98 -8.37
CA LYS A 105 5.91 8.15 -8.53
C LYS A 105 5.74 7.14 -9.65
N VAL A 106 4.57 6.52 -9.77
CA VAL A 106 4.21 5.61 -10.87
C VAL A 106 4.31 6.35 -12.22
N MET A 107 3.72 7.55 -12.31
CA MET A 107 3.76 8.35 -13.54
C MET A 107 5.17 8.82 -13.87
N ALA A 108 5.96 9.25 -12.88
CA ALA A 108 7.36 9.61 -13.09
C ALA A 108 8.16 8.41 -13.64
N CYS A 109 7.96 7.21 -13.09
CA CYS A 109 8.60 5.99 -13.58
C CYS A 109 8.14 5.59 -14.99
N HIS A 110 6.89 5.87 -15.35
CA HIS A 110 6.40 5.63 -16.71
C HIS A 110 7.04 6.60 -17.71
N ILE A 111 7.06 7.90 -17.40
CA ILE A 111 7.58 8.96 -18.27
C ILE A 111 9.09 8.81 -18.49
N ASN A 112 9.84 8.47 -17.44
CA ASN A 112 11.30 8.30 -17.53
C ASN A 112 11.72 6.90 -18.06
N GLY A 113 10.77 6.03 -18.40
CA GLY A 113 11.03 4.69 -18.95
C GLY A 113 11.54 3.66 -17.94
N THR A 114 11.63 3.97 -16.64
CA THR A 114 12.12 3.03 -15.61
C THR A 114 11.07 2.00 -15.17
N LEU A 115 9.79 2.25 -15.43
CA LEU A 115 8.70 1.36 -15.00
C LEU A 115 8.79 -0.02 -15.66
N VAL A 116 9.01 -0.10 -16.97
CA VAL A 116 9.08 -1.38 -17.70
C VAL A 116 10.23 -2.28 -17.21
N PRO A 117 11.48 -1.78 -17.05
CA PRO A 117 12.56 -2.53 -16.42
C PRO A 117 12.22 -3.08 -15.04
N LEU A 118 11.57 -2.29 -14.17
CA LEU A 118 11.16 -2.72 -12.84
C LEU A 118 10.14 -3.86 -12.89
N LEU A 119 9.16 -3.74 -13.79
CA LEU A 119 8.14 -4.78 -14.01
C LEU A 119 8.75 -6.08 -14.54
N LYS A 120 9.73 -6.00 -15.45
CA LYS A 120 10.47 -7.18 -15.93
C LYS A 120 11.26 -7.85 -14.81
N GLN A 121 11.97 -7.07 -13.99
CA GLN A 121 12.74 -7.60 -12.85
C GLN A 121 11.84 -8.29 -11.81
N ALA A 122 10.62 -7.79 -11.62
CA ALA A 122 9.63 -8.41 -10.74
C ALA A 122 8.91 -9.63 -11.36
N GLY A 123 9.22 -10.01 -12.62
CA GLY A 123 8.54 -11.10 -13.31
C GLY A 123 7.09 -10.80 -13.68
N ALA A 124 6.70 -9.52 -13.67
CA ALA A 124 5.33 -9.07 -13.96
C ALA A 124 5.04 -8.97 -15.47
N LEU A 125 6.08 -9.01 -16.29
CA LEU A 125 6.02 -8.87 -17.74
C LEU A 125 7.04 -9.81 -18.40
N TRP A 126 6.56 -10.64 -19.32
CA TRP A 126 7.37 -11.56 -20.12
C TRP A 126 7.32 -11.10 -21.59
N LEU A 127 8.20 -10.17 -21.96
CA LEU A 127 8.45 -9.72 -23.34
C LEU A 127 9.91 -9.97 -23.70
#